data_AF-G7VF74-F1
#
_entry.id   AF-G7VF74-F1
#
_cell.length_a   1.000
_cell.length_b   1.000
_cell.length_c   1.000
_cell.angle_alpha   90.00
_cell.angle_beta   90.00
_cell.angle_gamma   90.00
#
_symmetry.space_group_name_H-M   'P 1'
#
loop_
_entity.id
_entity.type
_entity.pdbx_description
1 polymer ?
#
loop_
_entity_poly.entity_id
_entity_poly.type
_entity_poly.pdbx_seq_one_letter_code
_entity_poly.pdbx_strand_id
1 'polypeptide(L)'
;MLKEVKSDEQIYSKVEKMADMARAERVGALVEGFTAEGGRPRARLVVEADGAAAEYPISLGEHNAVRLRLDTTNREEAERRAAVLRATGVRAEVGKYYHKSLGRDMWYINVSTNALAAESVHEAVRKAVAEFLLWCREVGVLAEDAYRRLAAKFERGMPEWGEVKFSVKLTEDGAVVVQYRPNDPQSFSKVVEFLRGLGMRDRCEGDWCIVHFTAREPEGGRPGYVRITVDGLKYIGWLALHGDGEAREKAQRLKEMLLREAEAKGVEVRRRL
;
A
#
# COMPACT_ATOMS: atom_id res chain seq x y z
N MET A 1 -8.90 51.50 10.08
CA MET A 1 -9.43 50.15 9.76
C MET A 1 -8.29 49.16 9.89
N LEU A 2 -8.19 48.52 11.06
CA LEU A 2 -7.19 47.50 11.37
C LEU A 2 -7.57 46.22 10.63
N LYS A 3 -6.67 45.69 9.80
CA LYS A 3 -6.84 44.38 9.17
C LYS A 3 -6.90 43.33 10.27
N GLU A 4 -7.98 42.54 10.27
CA GLU A 4 -8.15 41.38 11.14
C GLU A 4 -6.90 40.49 11.09
N VAL A 5 -6.28 40.32 12.25
CA VAL A 5 -5.24 39.32 12.48
C VAL A 5 -5.92 37.97 12.32
N LYS A 6 -5.61 37.26 11.23
CA LYS A 6 -6.04 35.87 11.05
C LYS A 6 -5.49 35.07 12.23
N SER A 7 -6.40 34.44 12.99
CA SER A 7 -6.08 33.57 14.12
C SER A 7 -4.97 32.57 13.78
N ASP A 8 -4.05 32.37 14.71
CA ASP A 8 -2.85 31.53 14.55
C ASP A 8 -3.17 30.11 14.02
N GLU A 9 -4.34 29.54 14.33
CA GLU A 9 -4.80 28.23 13.83
C GLU A 9 -4.88 28.13 12.29
N GLN A 10 -5.20 29.22 11.58
CA GLN A 10 -5.25 29.20 10.11
C GLN A 10 -3.86 29.20 9.46
N ILE A 11 -2.86 29.74 10.16
CA ILE A 11 -1.46 29.73 9.71
C ILE A 11 -0.86 28.34 9.95
N TYR A 12 -1.11 27.72 11.12
CA TYR A 12 -0.62 26.38 11.44
C TYR A 12 -1.21 25.29 10.53
N SER A 13 -2.49 25.36 10.12
CA SER A 13 -3.08 24.35 9.21
C SER A 13 -2.52 24.37 7.79
N LYS A 14 -1.97 25.50 7.35
CA LYS A 14 -1.41 25.67 6.00
C LYS A 14 0.10 25.36 5.98
N VAL A 15 0.78 25.57 7.10
CA VAL A 15 2.20 25.23 7.27
C VAL A 15 2.39 23.73 7.55
N GLU A 16 1.50 23.06 8.31
CA GLU A 16 1.51 21.58 8.42
C GLU A 16 1.33 20.89 7.06
N LYS A 17 0.47 21.43 6.19
CA LYS A 17 0.28 20.92 4.82
C LYS A 17 1.48 21.12 3.90
N MET A 18 2.42 22.02 4.25
CA MET A 18 3.62 22.26 3.45
C MET A 18 4.85 21.51 3.99
N ALA A 19 4.91 21.23 5.30
CA ALA A 19 6.01 20.50 5.93
C ALA A 19 5.94 18.97 5.69
N ASP A 20 4.76 18.42 5.40
CA ASP A 20 4.58 16.99 5.07
C ASP A 20 5.02 16.60 3.64
N MET A 21 5.47 17.55 2.79
CA MET A 21 5.78 17.26 1.37
C MET A 21 7.27 17.10 1.02
N ALA A 22 8.20 17.53 1.87
CA ALA A 22 9.61 17.31 1.60
C ALA A 22 9.97 15.89 2.07
N ARG A 23 10.23 14.99 1.11
CA ARG A 23 10.86 13.70 1.43
C ARG A 23 12.24 13.99 2.02
N ALA A 24 12.59 13.26 3.07
CA ALA A 24 13.89 13.42 3.69
C ALA A 24 15.02 13.06 2.71
N GLU A 25 16.09 13.84 2.72
CA GLU A 25 17.26 13.62 1.86
C GLU A 25 18.19 12.56 2.47
N ARG A 26 18.29 12.52 3.80
CA ARG A 26 19.08 11.53 4.55
C ARG A 26 18.15 10.65 5.35
N VAL A 27 18.02 9.40 4.92
CA VAL A 27 17.19 8.41 5.60
C VAL A 27 18.02 7.17 5.96
N GLY A 28 18.01 6.84 7.25
CA GLY A 28 18.57 5.60 7.80
C GLY A 28 17.46 4.75 8.41
N ALA A 29 17.59 3.43 8.32
CA ALA A 29 16.71 2.52 9.04
C ALA A 29 17.41 1.20 9.35
N LEU A 30 17.10 0.63 10.50
CA LEU A 30 17.62 -0.66 10.95
C LEU A 30 16.61 -1.33 11.89
N VAL A 31 16.80 -2.62 12.13
CA VAL A 31 15.96 -3.38 13.06
C VAL A 31 16.79 -3.82 14.25
N GLU A 32 16.23 -3.74 15.45
CA GLU A 32 16.89 -4.13 16.69
C GLU A 32 15.99 -4.98 17.59
N GLY A 33 16.62 -5.71 18.52
CA GLY A 33 15.90 -6.39 19.60
C GLY A 33 14.94 -7.47 19.11
N PHE A 34 15.32 -8.19 18.05
CA PHE A 34 14.54 -9.29 17.50
C PHE A 34 14.32 -10.40 18.53
N THR A 35 13.08 -10.87 18.63
CA THR A 35 12.70 -12.06 19.40
C THR A 35 11.53 -12.75 18.73
N ALA A 36 11.50 -14.09 18.81
CA ALA A 36 10.42 -14.93 18.30
C ALA A 36 9.79 -15.81 19.39
N GLU A 37 9.94 -15.41 20.66
CA GLU A 37 9.35 -16.11 21.80
C GLU A 37 7.85 -16.34 21.63
N GLY A 38 7.39 -17.55 21.95
CA GLY A 38 5.98 -17.94 21.81
C GLY A 38 5.49 -17.98 20.36
N GLY A 39 6.40 -18.06 19.37
CA GLY A 39 6.04 -18.09 17.95
C GLY A 39 5.53 -16.75 17.41
N ARG A 40 5.83 -15.64 18.09
CA ARG A 40 5.41 -14.28 17.71
C ARG A 40 6.63 -13.39 17.45
N PRO A 41 7.14 -13.37 16.21
CA PRO A 41 8.29 -12.54 15.86
C PRO A 41 7.97 -11.07 16.05
N ARG A 42 8.84 -10.37 16.80
CA ARG A 42 8.76 -8.94 17.06
C ARG A 42 10.16 -8.35 17.16
N ALA A 43 10.26 -7.08 16.83
CA ALA A 43 11.48 -6.29 16.91
C ALA A 43 11.13 -4.79 17.04
N ARG A 44 12.16 -3.93 17.06
CA ARG A 44 12.02 -2.48 16.92
C ARG A 44 12.60 -2.05 15.59
N LEU A 45 11.81 -1.37 14.76
CA LEU A 45 12.30 -0.65 13.60
C LEU A 45 12.74 0.74 14.05
N VAL A 46 14.01 1.06 13.89
CA VAL A 46 14.56 2.39 14.16
C VAL A 46 14.64 3.12 12.82
N VAL A 47 14.05 4.31 12.73
CA VAL A 47 14.04 5.14 11.52
C VAL A 47 14.62 6.51 11.86
N GLU A 48 15.56 6.95 11.05
CA GLU A 48 16.11 8.30 11.08
C GLU A 48 15.82 9.00 9.74
N ALA A 49 15.32 10.23 9.82
CA ALA A 49 15.03 11.10 8.68
C ALA A 49 15.52 12.51 8.99
N ASP A 50 16.52 13.00 8.25
CA ASP A 50 17.12 14.33 8.37
C ASP A 50 17.50 14.75 9.81
N GLY A 51 18.01 13.79 10.60
CA GLY A 51 18.46 14.00 11.97
C GLY A 51 17.37 13.84 13.04
N ALA A 52 16.13 13.57 12.66
CA ALA A 52 15.08 13.12 13.58
C ALA A 52 15.02 11.59 13.59
N ALA A 53 15.10 10.98 14.77
CA ALA A 53 15.04 9.53 14.94
C ALA A 53 13.84 9.09 15.79
N ALA A 54 13.24 7.96 15.42
CA ALA A 54 12.15 7.35 16.17
C ALA A 54 12.15 5.83 16.03
N GLU A 55 11.67 5.16 17.07
CA GLU A 55 11.57 3.71 17.13
C GLU A 55 10.11 3.26 17.06
N TYR A 56 9.88 2.12 16.41
CA TYR A 56 8.54 1.57 16.22
C TYR A 56 8.52 0.06 16.47
N PRO A 57 7.57 -0.45 17.27
CA PRO A 57 7.37 -1.89 17.36
C PRO A 57 6.93 -2.45 16.01
N ILE A 58 7.67 -3.44 15.52
CA ILE A 58 7.34 -4.22 14.32
C ILE A 58 7.12 -5.68 14.71
N SER A 59 6.15 -6.32 14.08
CA SER A 59 5.83 -7.73 14.36
C SER A 59 5.35 -8.46 13.11
N LEU A 60 5.50 -9.78 13.14
CA LEU A 60 4.89 -10.68 12.17
C LEU A 60 3.65 -11.29 12.82
N GLY A 61 2.48 -10.90 12.32
CA GLY A 61 1.20 -11.42 12.77
C GLY A 61 0.72 -12.62 11.96
N GLU A 62 -0.54 -12.98 12.18
CA GLU A 62 -1.25 -14.01 11.41
C GLU A 62 -1.15 -13.76 9.89
N HIS A 63 -1.18 -14.84 9.12
CA HIS A 63 -1.07 -14.82 7.65
C HIS A 63 0.18 -14.09 7.12
N ASN A 64 1.27 -14.07 7.91
CA ASN A 64 2.54 -13.43 7.59
C ASN A 64 2.41 -11.91 7.37
N ALA A 65 1.46 -11.27 8.06
CA ALA A 65 1.27 -9.83 7.98
C ALA A 65 2.30 -9.10 8.85
N VAL A 66 3.19 -8.35 8.20
CA VAL A 66 4.06 -7.38 8.89
C VAL A 66 3.19 -6.21 9.36
N ARG A 67 3.22 -5.92 10.66
CA ARG A 67 2.54 -4.77 11.25
C ARG A 67 3.51 -3.94 12.06
N LEU A 68 3.46 -2.63 11.83
CA LEU A 68 4.07 -1.64 12.71
C LEU A 68 2.95 -0.99 13.50
N ARG A 69 2.98 -1.14 14.83
CA ARG A 69 1.97 -0.57 15.72
C ARG A 69 2.60 0.09 16.93
N LEU A 70 2.28 1.35 17.12
CA LEU A 70 2.64 2.14 18.30
C LEU A 70 1.35 2.61 18.97
N ASP A 71 1.24 2.45 20.28
CA ASP A 71 0.18 3.02 21.11
C ASP A 71 0.84 3.90 22.20
N THR A 72 0.35 5.13 22.38
CA THR A 72 0.84 6.07 23.41
C THR A 72 -0.31 6.89 23.99
N THR A 73 -0.08 7.47 25.17
CA THR A 73 -1.00 8.40 25.82
C THR A 73 -0.65 9.85 25.52
N ASN A 74 0.41 10.08 24.76
CA ASN A 74 0.88 11.40 24.39
C ASN A 74 0.61 11.64 22.91
N ARG A 75 -0.36 12.52 22.61
CA ARG A 75 -0.70 12.91 21.24
C ARG A 75 0.51 13.48 20.49
N GLU A 76 1.25 14.39 21.11
CA GLU A 76 2.38 15.05 20.47
C GLU A 76 3.49 14.05 20.13
N GLU A 77 3.71 13.05 20.99
CA GLU A 77 4.64 11.96 20.69
C GLU A 77 4.18 11.15 19.48
N ALA A 78 2.90 10.79 19.41
CA ALA A 78 2.34 10.07 18.27
C ALA A 78 2.52 10.87 16.96
N GLU A 79 2.22 12.16 16.98
CA GLU A 79 2.37 13.03 15.80
C GLU A 79 3.84 13.18 15.38
N ARG A 80 4.76 13.41 16.33
CA ARG A 80 6.20 13.51 16.03
C ARG A 80 6.73 12.22 15.40
N ARG A 81 6.38 11.06 15.96
CA ARG A 81 6.79 9.76 15.42
C ARG A 81 6.10 9.48 14.08
N ALA A 82 4.85 9.88 13.86
CA ALA A 82 4.20 9.73 12.57
C ALA A 82 4.88 10.61 11.50
N ALA A 83 5.30 11.82 11.85
CA ALA A 83 6.01 12.73 10.95
C ALA A 83 7.34 12.13 10.44
N VAL A 84 8.12 11.47 11.31
CA VAL A 84 9.35 10.76 10.88
C VAL A 84 9.04 9.69 9.85
N LEU A 85 7.98 8.89 10.04
CA LEU A 85 7.56 7.89 9.04
C LEU A 85 7.12 8.55 7.73
N ARG A 86 6.31 9.62 7.80
CA ARG A 86 5.84 10.36 6.62
C ARG A 86 7.00 10.93 5.80
N ALA A 87 8.03 11.45 6.45
CA ALA A 87 9.24 11.97 5.79
C ALA A 87 9.96 10.89 4.97
N THR A 88 9.85 9.61 5.35
CA THR A 88 10.38 8.47 4.58
C THR A 88 9.43 7.96 3.49
N GLY A 89 8.27 8.58 3.28
CA GLY A 89 7.27 8.18 2.30
C GLY A 89 6.32 7.06 2.77
N VAL A 90 6.36 6.69 4.05
CA VAL A 90 5.37 5.79 4.67
C VAL A 90 4.10 6.58 4.97
N ARG A 91 2.96 6.11 4.48
CA ARG A 91 1.65 6.71 4.80
C ARG A 91 1.26 6.34 6.24
N ALA A 92 1.68 7.17 7.20
CA ALA A 92 1.41 7.01 8.62
C ALA A 92 0.42 8.07 9.13
N GLU A 93 -0.73 7.60 9.61
CA GLU A 93 -1.79 8.43 10.20
C GLU A 93 -1.88 8.17 11.71
N VAL A 94 -2.17 9.23 12.48
CA VAL A 94 -2.42 9.13 13.91
C VAL A 94 -3.91 8.94 14.15
N GLY A 95 -4.26 7.77 14.68
CA GLY A 95 -5.60 7.47 15.15
C GLY A 95 -5.78 7.76 16.64
N LYS A 96 -7.04 7.87 17.08
CA LYS A 96 -7.43 7.99 18.49
C LYS A 96 -8.45 6.92 18.85
N TYR A 97 -8.33 6.32 20.03
CA TYR A 97 -9.38 5.49 20.61
C TYR A 97 -9.43 5.64 22.13
N TYR A 98 -10.58 5.36 22.72
CA TYR A 98 -10.75 5.35 24.17
C TYR A 98 -10.44 3.96 24.74
N HIS A 99 -9.44 3.85 25.61
CA HIS A 99 -9.05 2.59 26.22
C HIS A 99 -9.84 2.36 27.52
N LYS A 100 -10.93 1.61 27.44
CA LYS A 100 -11.87 1.37 28.55
C LYS A 100 -11.20 0.97 29.86
N SER A 101 -10.29 0.00 29.84
CA SER A 101 -9.64 -0.50 31.07
C SER A 101 -8.63 0.48 31.68
N LEU A 102 -8.17 1.48 30.92
CA LEU A 102 -7.24 2.52 31.40
C LEU A 102 -7.97 3.83 31.67
N GLY A 103 -9.28 3.91 31.37
CA GLY A 103 -10.11 5.10 31.60
C GLY A 103 -9.65 6.35 30.84
N ARG A 104 -8.90 6.22 29.73
CA ARG A 104 -8.29 7.36 29.04
C ARG A 104 -8.20 7.20 27.53
N ASP A 105 -8.01 8.34 26.86
CA ASP A 105 -7.71 8.38 25.44
C ASP A 105 -6.29 7.86 25.15
N MET A 106 -6.18 7.11 24.06
CA MET A 106 -4.95 6.59 23.50
C MET A 106 -4.82 7.08 22.06
N TRP A 107 -3.57 7.35 21.66
CA TRP A 107 -3.18 7.67 20.30
C TRP A 107 -2.36 6.53 19.74
N TYR A 108 -2.53 6.26 18.45
CA TYR A 108 -1.84 5.14 17.83
C TYR A 108 -1.43 5.43 16.39
N ILE A 109 -0.36 4.75 15.98
CA ILE A 109 0.06 4.64 14.59
C ILE A 109 -0.08 3.16 14.22
N ASN A 110 -0.71 2.86 13.09
CA ASN A 110 -0.88 1.50 12.60
C ASN A 110 -0.58 1.43 11.11
N VAL A 111 0.57 0.85 10.75
CA VAL A 111 1.03 0.74 9.36
C VAL A 111 1.03 -0.71 8.91
N SER A 112 0.41 -0.94 7.74
CA SER A 112 0.27 -2.25 7.13
C SER A 112 1.53 -2.70 6.39
N THR A 113 1.61 -3.99 6.06
CA THR A 113 2.69 -4.54 5.21
C THR A 113 2.80 -3.81 3.87
N ASN A 114 1.67 -3.49 3.23
CA ASN A 114 1.69 -2.84 1.92
C ASN A 114 2.11 -1.37 2.03
N ALA A 115 1.68 -0.67 3.09
CA ALA A 115 2.10 0.71 3.34
C ALA A 115 3.60 0.82 3.65
N LEU A 116 4.17 -0.17 4.38
CA LEU A 116 5.62 -0.26 4.59
C LEU A 116 6.38 -0.65 3.33
N ALA A 117 5.77 -1.49 2.48
CA ALA A 117 6.39 -1.93 1.26
C ALA A 117 6.27 -0.90 0.13
N ALA A 118 5.49 0.17 0.27
CA ALA A 118 5.12 1.03 -0.84
C ALA A 118 6.35 1.60 -1.61
N GLU A 119 6.20 1.83 -2.91
CA GLU A 119 7.26 2.36 -3.77
C GLU A 119 7.68 3.77 -3.36
N SER A 120 6.76 4.54 -2.74
CA SER A 120 7.02 5.84 -2.14
C SER A 120 7.97 5.78 -0.94
N VAL A 121 8.06 4.62 -0.27
CA VAL A 121 8.88 4.44 0.94
C VAL A 121 10.35 4.45 0.57
N HIS A 122 11.18 5.07 1.41
CA HIS A 122 12.62 5.08 1.19
C HIS A 122 13.21 3.67 1.26
N GLU A 123 14.17 3.36 0.38
CA GLU A 123 14.74 2.01 0.23
C GLU A 123 15.33 1.48 1.55
N ALA A 124 15.98 2.35 2.35
CA ALA A 124 16.53 1.99 3.66
C ALA A 124 15.48 1.38 4.60
N VAL A 125 14.28 1.99 4.66
CA VAL A 125 13.17 1.48 5.50
C VAL A 125 12.69 0.12 4.98
N ARG A 126 12.53 -0.05 3.66
CA ARG A 126 12.13 -1.34 3.09
C ARG A 126 13.17 -2.43 3.32
N LYS A 127 14.46 -2.12 3.20
CA LYS A 127 15.57 -3.04 3.50
C LYS A 127 15.58 -3.49 4.94
N ALA A 128 15.40 -2.56 5.89
CA ALA A 128 15.29 -2.89 7.31
C ALA A 128 14.11 -3.85 7.57
N VAL A 129 12.95 -3.63 6.95
CA VAL A 129 11.82 -4.56 7.09
C VAL A 129 12.11 -5.92 6.42
N ALA A 130 12.83 -5.95 5.29
CA ALA A 130 13.26 -7.19 4.66
C ALA A 130 14.25 -7.99 5.53
N GLU A 131 15.13 -7.30 6.27
CA GLU A 131 16.02 -7.91 7.27
C GLU A 131 15.23 -8.53 8.43
N PHE A 132 14.22 -7.84 8.95
CA PHE A 132 13.29 -8.43 9.94
C PHE A 132 12.65 -9.74 9.43
N LEU A 133 12.23 -9.77 8.15
CA LEU A 133 11.68 -10.97 7.53
C LEU A 133 12.71 -12.09 7.35
N LEU A 134 13.96 -11.73 7.06
CA LEU A 134 15.07 -12.69 7.00
C LEU A 134 15.27 -13.37 8.35
N TRP A 135 15.30 -12.62 9.44
CA TRP A 135 15.39 -13.20 10.78
C TRP A 135 14.20 -14.10 11.12
N CYS A 136 12.98 -13.69 10.74
CA CYS A 136 11.79 -14.54 10.91
C CYS A 136 11.92 -15.89 10.19
N ARG A 137 12.57 -15.90 9.01
CA ARG A 137 12.84 -17.10 8.22
C ARG A 137 13.95 -17.95 8.83
N GLU A 138 15.03 -17.33 9.29
CA GLU A 138 16.15 -18.03 9.94
C GLU A 138 15.74 -18.77 11.22
N VAL A 139 14.83 -18.19 12.02
CA VAL A 139 14.30 -18.86 13.22
C VAL A 139 13.10 -19.78 12.94
N GLY A 140 12.77 -20.00 11.66
CA GLY A 140 11.77 -20.99 11.24
C GLY A 140 10.30 -20.57 11.44
N VAL A 141 10.00 -19.31 11.76
CA VAL A 141 8.61 -18.83 11.89
C VAL A 141 8.01 -18.48 10.52
N LEU A 142 8.85 -18.08 9.56
CA LEU A 142 8.42 -17.73 8.21
C LEU A 142 8.91 -18.78 7.20
N ALA A 143 7.97 -19.45 6.53
CA ALA A 143 8.29 -20.42 5.49
C ALA A 143 9.04 -19.76 4.30
N GLU A 144 9.90 -20.53 3.62
CA GLU A 144 10.77 -20.05 2.54
C GLU A 144 10.00 -19.38 1.39
N ASP A 145 8.86 -19.95 0.98
CA ASP A 145 8.01 -19.43 -0.07
C ASP A 145 7.36 -18.09 0.33
N ALA A 146 6.89 -18.02 1.59
CA ALA A 146 6.32 -16.81 2.17
C ALA A 146 7.38 -15.71 2.31
N TYR A 147 8.59 -16.06 2.75
CA TYR A 147 9.73 -15.17 2.83
C TYR A 147 10.09 -14.59 1.47
N ARG A 148 10.36 -15.44 0.46
CA ARG A 148 10.72 -14.98 -0.89
C ARG A 148 9.69 -14.01 -1.46
N ARG A 149 8.41 -14.30 -1.26
CA ARG A 149 7.30 -13.44 -1.72
C ARG A 149 7.29 -12.08 -1.01
N LEU A 150 7.49 -12.06 0.30
CA LEU A 150 7.49 -10.82 1.08
C LEU A 150 8.77 -10.01 0.87
N ALA A 151 9.94 -10.64 0.90
CA ALA A 151 11.23 -10.02 0.60
C ALA A 151 11.20 -9.34 -0.78
N ALA A 152 10.77 -10.06 -1.83
CA ALA A 152 10.63 -9.49 -3.17
C ALA A 152 9.65 -8.30 -3.22
N LYS A 153 8.62 -8.28 -2.36
CA LYS A 153 7.70 -7.14 -2.24
C LYS A 153 8.42 -5.90 -1.67
N PHE A 154 9.25 -6.08 -0.65
CA PHE A 154 10.00 -4.98 -0.02
C PHE A 154 11.18 -4.51 -0.88
N GLU A 155 11.91 -5.42 -1.52
CA GLU A 155 13.02 -5.09 -2.43
C GLU A 155 12.54 -4.20 -3.58
N ARG A 156 11.45 -4.60 -4.24
CA ARG A 156 10.96 -3.92 -5.45
C ARG A 156 10.06 -2.72 -5.20
N GLY A 157 9.64 -2.53 -3.95
CA GLY A 157 8.56 -1.62 -3.57
C GLY A 157 7.18 -2.09 -4.05
N MET A 158 6.11 -1.78 -3.34
CA MET A 158 4.73 -2.08 -3.72
C MET A 158 4.14 -0.84 -4.41
N PRO A 159 3.60 -0.94 -5.63
CA PRO A 159 3.01 0.22 -6.28
C PRO A 159 1.81 0.73 -5.48
N GLU A 160 1.45 2.01 -5.62
CA GLU A 160 0.30 2.56 -4.91
C GLU A 160 -1.03 1.84 -5.21
N TRP A 161 -1.22 1.38 -6.45
CA TRP A 161 -2.37 0.56 -6.84
C TRP A 161 -2.30 -0.86 -6.26
N GLY A 162 -1.18 -1.27 -5.67
CA GLY A 162 -0.97 -2.61 -5.10
C GLY A 162 -1.87 -2.95 -3.91
N GLU A 163 -2.54 -1.97 -3.32
CA GLU A 163 -3.59 -2.18 -2.32
C GLU A 163 -4.95 -2.55 -2.95
N VAL A 164 -5.11 -2.31 -4.25
CA VAL A 164 -6.33 -2.56 -5.01
C VAL A 164 -6.46 -4.04 -5.30
N LYS A 165 -7.52 -4.64 -4.79
CA LYS A 165 -7.84 -6.05 -5.04
C LYS A 165 -8.92 -6.16 -6.12
N PHE A 166 -8.50 -6.43 -7.34
CA PHE A 166 -9.43 -6.88 -8.37
C PHE A 166 -9.99 -8.24 -8.01
N SER A 167 -11.29 -8.41 -8.14
CA SER A 167 -11.94 -9.73 -8.10
C SER A 167 -11.92 -10.33 -9.50
N VAL A 168 -11.56 -11.61 -9.58
CA VAL A 168 -11.64 -12.41 -10.80
C VAL A 168 -12.75 -13.43 -10.63
N LYS A 169 -13.68 -13.52 -11.58
CA LYS A 169 -14.79 -14.49 -11.54
C LYS A 169 -15.11 -14.96 -12.95
N LEU A 170 -15.76 -16.12 -13.04
CA LEU A 170 -16.45 -16.53 -14.25
C LEU A 170 -17.92 -16.12 -14.16
N THR A 171 -18.48 -15.66 -15.27
CA THR A 171 -19.93 -15.54 -15.44
C THR A 171 -20.56 -16.93 -15.62
N GLU A 172 -21.89 -17.00 -15.66
CA GLU A 172 -22.62 -18.26 -15.88
C GLU A 172 -22.31 -18.87 -17.26
N ASP A 173 -22.08 -18.04 -18.28
CA ASP A 173 -21.58 -18.41 -19.61
C ASP A 173 -20.06 -18.67 -19.63
N GLY A 174 -19.39 -18.46 -18.49
CA GLY A 174 -17.99 -18.76 -18.28
C GLY A 174 -17.01 -17.71 -18.84
N ALA A 175 -17.48 -16.51 -19.18
CA ALA A 175 -16.60 -15.40 -19.50
C ALA A 175 -15.84 -14.92 -18.25
N VAL A 176 -14.56 -14.58 -18.42
CA VAL A 176 -13.76 -14.01 -17.31
C VAL A 176 -14.16 -12.56 -17.07
N VAL A 177 -14.51 -12.26 -15.83
CA VAL A 177 -14.80 -10.90 -15.36
C VAL A 177 -13.76 -10.51 -14.32
N VAL A 178 -12.99 -9.49 -14.66
CA VAL A 178 -12.05 -8.83 -13.74
C VAL A 178 -12.62 -7.46 -13.37
N GLN A 179 -12.96 -7.29 -12.10
CA GLN A 179 -13.58 -6.05 -11.62
C GLN A 179 -13.09 -5.64 -10.24
N TYR A 180 -12.97 -4.33 -10.04
CA TYR A 180 -12.76 -3.68 -8.74
C TYR A 180 -13.99 -2.81 -8.42
N ARG A 181 -14.42 -2.78 -7.15
CA ARG A 181 -15.60 -2.02 -6.69
C ARG A 181 -15.22 -1.07 -5.55
N PRO A 182 -14.71 0.12 -5.88
CA PRO A 182 -14.39 1.13 -4.87
C PRO A 182 -15.66 1.73 -4.28
N ASN A 183 -15.61 2.04 -2.98
CA ASN A 183 -16.68 2.76 -2.28
C ASN A 183 -16.37 4.26 -2.13
N ASP A 184 -15.14 4.68 -2.44
CA ASP A 184 -14.68 6.05 -2.30
C ASP A 184 -13.99 6.55 -3.60
N PRO A 185 -14.10 7.84 -3.94
CA PRO A 185 -13.49 8.42 -5.13
C PRO A 185 -11.97 8.27 -5.21
N GLN A 186 -11.27 8.30 -4.08
CA GLN A 186 -9.81 8.27 -4.06
C GLN A 186 -9.28 6.89 -4.53
N SER A 187 -9.85 5.81 -4.01
CA SER A 187 -9.55 4.44 -4.44
C SER A 187 -9.92 4.21 -5.90
N PHE A 188 -11.02 4.82 -6.36
CA PHE A 188 -11.42 4.78 -7.77
C PHE A 188 -10.38 5.46 -8.68
N SER A 189 -10.03 6.72 -8.40
CA SER A 189 -9.10 7.49 -9.22
C SER A 189 -7.73 6.83 -9.29
N LYS A 190 -7.20 6.32 -8.17
CA LYS A 190 -5.93 5.57 -8.14
C LYS A 190 -5.88 4.43 -9.15
N VAL A 191 -6.95 3.65 -9.27
CA VAL A 191 -7.02 2.51 -10.20
C VAL A 191 -7.13 2.99 -11.64
N VAL A 192 -7.97 3.98 -11.89
CA VAL A 192 -8.16 4.52 -13.25
C VAL A 192 -6.87 5.16 -13.77
N GLU A 193 -6.20 5.96 -12.95
CA GLU A 193 -4.90 6.57 -13.27
C GLU A 193 -3.82 5.52 -13.50
N PHE A 194 -3.77 4.47 -12.69
CA PHE A 194 -2.85 3.36 -12.89
C PHE A 194 -3.06 2.68 -14.24
N LEU A 195 -4.29 2.29 -14.58
CA LEU A 195 -4.58 1.63 -15.87
C LEU A 195 -4.24 2.55 -17.04
N ARG A 196 -4.58 3.84 -16.96
CA ARG A 196 -4.19 4.84 -17.97
C ARG A 196 -2.68 5.00 -18.08
N GLY A 197 -1.95 4.91 -16.96
CA GLY A 197 -0.49 4.92 -16.93
C GLY A 197 0.16 3.71 -17.64
N LEU A 198 -0.58 2.60 -17.82
CA LEU A 198 -0.16 1.49 -18.68
C LEU A 198 -0.46 1.73 -20.17
N GLY A 199 -1.04 2.87 -20.53
CA GLY A 199 -1.55 3.16 -21.88
C GLY A 199 -2.92 2.53 -22.16
N MET A 200 -3.61 1.99 -21.14
CA MET A 200 -4.97 1.47 -21.30
C MET A 200 -5.97 2.62 -21.42
N ARG A 201 -7.03 2.40 -22.19
CA ARG A 201 -8.06 3.41 -22.46
C ARG A 201 -9.42 2.96 -21.97
N ASP A 202 -10.15 3.87 -21.32
CA ASP A 202 -11.53 3.64 -20.86
C ASP A 202 -12.62 4.10 -21.83
N ARG A 203 -12.23 4.80 -22.90
CA ARG A 203 -13.14 5.36 -23.90
C ARG A 203 -12.51 5.28 -25.28
N CYS A 204 -13.35 5.47 -26.29
CA CYS A 204 -12.91 5.54 -27.67
C CYS A 204 -12.94 6.95 -28.22
N GLU A 205 -11.83 7.37 -28.81
CA GLU A 205 -11.63 8.73 -29.35
C GLU A 205 -11.48 8.73 -30.89
N GLY A 206 -11.77 7.61 -31.56
CA GLY A 206 -11.75 7.50 -33.02
C GLY A 206 -12.29 6.17 -33.55
N ASP A 207 -12.33 6.00 -34.87
CA ASP A 207 -12.95 4.84 -35.54
C ASP A 207 -12.25 3.50 -35.27
N TRP A 208 -10.97 3.55 -34.89
CA TRP A 208 -10.13 2.38 -34.63
C TRP A 208 -9.47 2.51 -33.26
N CYS A 209 -10.21 2.22 -32.20
CA CYS A 209 -9.62 2.13 -30.88
C CYS A 209 -10.21 0.95 -30.08
N ILE A 210 -9.40 0.47 -29.13
CA ILE A 210 -9.78 -0.62 -28.22
C ILE A 210 -10.03 -0.03 -26.83
N VAL A 211 -11.22 -0.31 -26.29
CA VAL A 211 -11.54 -0.01 -24.89
C VAL A 211 -11.00 -1.14 -24.03
N HIS A 212 -9.99 -0.82 -23.23
CA HIS A 212 -9.27 -1.77 -22.38
C HIS A 212 -9.94 -1.96 -21.02
N PHE A 213 -10.70 -0.96 -20.55
CA PHE A 213 -11.47 -1.07 -19.32
C PHE A 213 -12.69 -0.15 -19.34
N THR A 214 -13.66 -0.39 -18.48
CA THR A 214 -14.78 0.53 -18.23
C THR A 214 -14.78 0.94 -16.77
N ALA A 215 -15.14 2.18 -16.49
CA ALA A 215 -15.05 2.74 -15.15
C ALA A 215 -16.24 3.65 -14.85
N ARG A 216 -16.77 3.55 -13.62
CA ARG A 216 -17.79 4.43 -13.06
C ARG A 216 -17.39 4.82 -11.64
N GLU A 217 -17.32 6.12 -11.39
CA GLU A 217 -16.98 6.67 -10.07
C GLU A 217 -18.08 6.37 -9.04
N PRO A 218 -17.74 6.09 -7.76
CA PRO A 218 -18.72 6.05 -6.69
C PRO A 218 -19.35 7.42 -6.46
N GLU A 219 -20.69 7.47 -6.37
CA GLU A 219 -21.44 8.71 -6.19
C GLU A 219 -22.75 8.46 -5.41
N GLY A 220 -23.14 9.39 -4.54
CA GLY A 220 -24.42 9.32 -3.82
C GLY A 220 -24.59 8.08 -2.95
N GLY A 221 -23.50 7.60 -2.34
CA GLY A 221 -23.48 6.36 -1.54
C GLY A 221 -23.55 5.07 -2.37
N ARG A 222 -23.55 5.15 -3.70
CA ARG A 222 -23.48 3.99 -4.58
C ARG A 222 -22.01 3.64 -4.87
N PRO A 223 -21.60 2.37 -4.72
CA PRO A 223 -20.26 1.94 -5.12
C PRO A 223 -20.00 2.20 -6.60
N GLY A 224 -18.77 2.57 -6.89
CA GLY A 224 -18.25 2.65 -8.26
C GLY A 224 -17.83 1.27 -8.77
N TYR A 225 -17.30 1.24 -9.98
CA TYR A 225 -16.62 0.06 -10.50
C TYR A 225 -15.50 0.43 -11.47
N VAL A 226 -14.51 -0.45 -11.57
CA VAL A 226 -13.55 -0.51 -12.67
C VAL A 226 -13.52 -1.95 -13.17
N ARG A 227 -13.84 -2.17 -14.44
CA ARG A 227 -13.89 -3.49 -15.09
C ARG A 227 -12.89 -3.54 -16.23
N ILE A 228 -11.95 -4.49 -16.17
CA ILE A 228 -10.99 -4.71 -17.27
C ILE A 228 -11.69 -5.57 -18.34
N THR A 229 -11.64 -5.15 -19.61
CA THR A 229 -12.22 -5.89 -20.73
C THR A 229 -11.32 -7.05 -21.13
N VAL A 230 -11.83 -7.96 -21.95
CA VAL A 230 -11.02 -9.07 -22.49
C VAL A 230 -9.81 -8.54 -23.25
N ASP A 231 -9.97 -7.47 -24.03
CA ASP A 231 -8.85 -6.86 -24.76
C ASP A 231 -7.90 -6.11 -23.82
N GLY A 232 -8.40 -5.54 -22.72
CA GLY A 232 -7.57 -5.06 -21.63
C GLY A 232 -6.69 -6.15 -21.02
N LEU A 233 -7.23 -7.34 -20.79
CA LEU A 233 -6.46 -8.47 -20.26
C LEU A 233 -5.39 -8.95 -21.25
N LYS A 234 -5.73 -9.06 -22.54
CA LYS A 234 -4.75 -9.36 -23.60
C LYS A 234 -3.63 -8.32 -23.64
N TYR A 235 -3.98 -7.04 -23.55
CA TYR A 235 -3.02 -5.95 -23.54
C TYR A 235 -2.11 -5.96 -22.31
N ILE A 236 -2.64 -6.26 -21.12
CA ILE A 236 -1.84 -6.48 -19.90
C ILE A 236 -0.88 -7.65 -20.09
N GLY A 237 -1.35 -8.77 -20.65
CA GLY A 237 -0.52 -9.93 -20.95
C GLY A 237 0.61 -9.61 -21.93
N TRP A 238 0.29 -8.87 -22.99
CA TRP A 238 1.26 -8.40 -23.99
C TRP A 238 2.29 -7.46 -23.36
N LEU A 239 1.86 -6.44 -22.60
CA LEU A 239 2.76 -5.52 -21.90
C LEU A 239 3.67 -6.22 -20.90
N ALA A 240 3.18 -7.23 -20.19
CA ALA A 240 4.00 -7.99 -19.24
C ALA A 240 5.12 -8.79 -19.94
N LEU A 241 4.91 -9.19 -21.20
CA LEU A 241 5.88 -9.97 -21.99
C LEU A 241 6.81 -9.09 -22.82
N HIS A 242 6.27 -8.05 -23.45
CA HIS A 242 6.91 -7.26 -24.50
C HIS A 242 7.05 -5.78 -24.18
N GLY A 243 6.41 -5.28 -23.12
CA GLY A 243 6.59 -3.90 -22.70
C GLY A 243 8.02 -3.65 -22.23
N ASP A 244 8.36 -2.38 -22.05
CA ASP A 244 9.67 -1.95 -21.57
C ASP A 244 9.58 -1.16 -20.26
N GLY A 245 10.68 -1.18 -19.50
CA GLY A 245 10.85 -0.43 -18.27
C GLY A 245 9.72 -0.60 -17.26
N GLU A 246 9.29 0.52 -16.69
CA GLU A 246 8.31 0.57 -15.61
C GLU A 246 6.92 0.03 -16.03
N ALA A 247 6.51 0.24 -17.28
CA ALA A 247 5.23 -0.24 -17.78
C ALA A 247 5.18 -1.78 -17.80
N ARG A 248 6.28 -2.44 -18.21
CA ARG A 248 6.41 -3.90 -18.19
C ARG A 248 6.29 -4.45 -16.78
N GLU A 249 7.03 -3.87 -15.85
CA GLU A 249 7.03 -4.33 -14.45
C GLU A 249 5.65 -4.19 -13.81
N LYS A 250 5.00 -3.04 -14.02
CA LYS A 250 3.65 -2.78 -13.52
C LYS A 250 2.62 -3.74 -14.13
N ALA A 251 2.68 -3.99 -15.44
CA ALA A 251 1.81 -4.96 -16.11
C ALA A 251 2.06 -6.39 -15.62
N GLN A 252 3.32 -6.78 -15.41
CA GLN A 252 3.66 -8.09 -14.87
C GLN A 252 3.12 -8.28 -13.45
N ARG A 253 3.24 -7.28 -12.58
CA ARG A 253 2.68 -7.32 -11.22
C ARG A 253 1.15 -7.44 -11.26
N LEU A 254 0.49 -6.70 -12.14
CA LEU A 254 -0.96 -6.76 -12.31
C LEU A 254 -1.38 -8.18 -12.76
N LYS A 255 -0.67 -8.73 -13.76
CA LYS A 255 -0.89 -10.11 -14.24
C LYS A 255 -0.74 -11.14 -13.12
N GLU A 256 0.34 -11.07 -12.35
CA GLU A 256 0.59 -12.02 -11.25
C GLU A 256 -0.48 -11.93 -10.15
N MET A 257 -0.92 -10.72 -9.81
CA MET A 257 -2.01 -10.52 -8.86
C MET A 257 -3.34 -11.11 -9.36
N LEU A 258 -3.69 -10.87 -10.62
CA LEU A 258 -4.92 -11.41 -11.22
C LEU A 258 -4.89 -12.94 -11.27
N LEU A 259 -3.76 -13.54 -11.65
CA LEU A 259 -3.59 -15.00 -11.68
C LEU A 259 -3.72 -15.63 -10.29
N ARG A 260 -3.23 -14.95 -9.24
CA ARG A 260 -3.39 -15.40 -7.85
C ARG A 260 -4.84 -15.31 -7.38
N GLU A 261 -5.54 -14.23 -7.71
CA GLU A 261 -6.96 -14.13 -7.39
C GLU A 261 -7.76 -15.21 -8.13
N ALA A 262 -7.45 -15.45 -9.41
CA ALA A 262 -8.09 -16.51 -10.18
C ALA A 262 -7.83 -17.91 -9.61
N GLU A 263 -6.60 -18.19 -9.19
CA GLU A 263 -6.22 -19.43 -8.52
C GLU A 263 -7.00 -19.66 -7.23
N ALA A 264 -7.16 -18.61 -6.41
CA ALA A 264 -7.96 -18.66 -5.20
C ALA A 264 -9.47 -18.89 -5.46
N LYS A 265 -9.93 -18.65 -6.70
CA LYS A 265 -11.33 -18.87 -7.14
C LYS A 265 -11.54 -20.22 -7.80
N GLY A 266 -10.47 -20.91 -8.17
CA GLY A 266 -10.50 -22.25 -8.73
C GLY A 266 -9.65 -22.40 -9.99
N VAL A 267 -9.18 -23.63 -10.22
CA VAL A 267 -8.31 -23.98 -11.35
C VAL A 267 -8.92 -23.58 -12.70
N GLU A 268 -10.23 -23.75 -12.87
CA GLU A 268 -10.92 -23.37 -14.12
C GLU A 268 -10.92 -21.85 -14.35
N VAL A 269 -11.09 -21.05 -13.28
CA VAL A 269 -11.02 -19.58 -13.37
C VAL A 269 -9.63 -19.15 -13.81
N ARG A 270 -8.59 -19.74 -13.21
CA ARG A 270 -7.19 -19.48 -13.57
C ARG A 270 -6.88 -19.89 -15.01
N ARG A 271 -7.43 -21.02 -15.48
CA ARG A 271 -7.18 -21.52 -16.83
C ARG A 271 -7.81 -20.61 -17.90
N ARG A 272 -8.98 -20.03 -17.63
CA ARG A 272 -9.67 -19.14 -18.56
C ARG A 272 -9.09 -17.73 -18.61
N LEU A 273 -8.50 -17.26 -17.51
CA LEU A 273 -7.82 -15.96 -17.44
C LEU A 273 -6.48 -16.00 -18.19
#